data_AF-A0A7K2EEF1-F1
#
_entry.id   AF-A0A7K2EEF1-F1
#
_cell.length_a   1.000
_cell.length_b   1.000
_cell.length_c   1.000
_cell.angle_alpha   90.00
_cell.angle_beta   90.00
_cell.angle_gamma   90.00
#
_symmetry.space_group_name_H-M   'P 1'
#
loop_
_entity.id
_entity.type
_entity.pdbx_description
1 polymer ?
#
loop_
_entity_poly.entity_id
_entity_poly.type
_entity_poly.pdbx_seq_one_letter_code
_entity_poly.pdbx_strand_id
1 'polypeptide(L)' 'MLEERLAEARWVASVAGIHGEAEAELARRGRRDPTPAQWEALRQCEASGNYLVNTGNGYYGAYQFDQ' A
#
# COMPACT_ATOMS: atom_id res chain seq x y z
N MET A 1 -24.55 -15.91 -24.37
CA MET A 1 -25.61 -16.26 -23.40
C MET A 1 -26.01 -14.98 -22.64
N LEU A 2 -27.28 -14.57 -22.60
CA LEU A 2 -27.70 -13.30 -21.95
C LEU A 2 -27.35 -13.28 -20.46
N GLU A 3 -27.46 -14.42 -19.78
CA GLU A 3 -27.15 -14.56 -18.36
C GLU A 3 -25.67 -14.29 -18.05
N GLU A 4 -24.75 -14.79 -18.86
CA GLU A 4 -23.31 -14.51 -18.76
C GLU A 4 -23.01 -13.01 -18.91
N ARG A 5 -23.63 -12.34 -19.90
CA ARG A 5 -23.49 -10.89 -20.08
C ARG A 5 -24.05 -10.09 -18.90
N LEU A 6 -25.13 -10.57 -18.29
CA LEU A 6 -25.71 -9.96 -17.08
C LEU A 6 -24.83 -10.19 -15.85
N ALA A 7 -24.20 -11.36 -15.71
CA ALA A 7 -23.27 -11.65 -14.65
C ALA A 7 -22.01 -10.76 -14.73
N GLU A 8 -21.45 -10.60 -15.93
CA GLU A 8 -20.33 -9.69 -16.20
C GLU A 8 -20.69 -8.24 -15.86
N ALA A 9 -21.84 -7.75 -16.35
CA ALA A 9 -22.30 -6.39 -16.08
C ALA A 9 -22.49 -6.12 -14.58
N ARG A 10 -23.01 -7.10 -13.82
CA ARG A 10 -23.14 -7.00 -12.36
C ARG A 10 -21.79 -6.96 -11.66
N TRP A 11 -20.83 -7.76 -12.10
CA TRP A 11 -19.48 -7.76 -11.54
C TRP A 11 -18.81 -6.39 -11.75
N VAL A 12 -18.87 -5.85 -12.96
CA VAL A 12 -18.35 -4.52 -13.28
C VAL A 12 -19.02 -3.44 -12.42
N ALA A 13 -20.34 -3.47 -12.28
CA ALA A 13 -21.07 -2.52 -11.44
C ALA A 13 -20.69 -2.64 -9.95
N SER A 14 -20.46 -3.85 -9.45
CA SER A 14 -20.00 -4.11 -8.08
C SER A 14 -18.61 -3.53 -7.84
N VAL A 15 -17.66 -3.78 -8.75
CA VAL A 15 -16.30 -3.21 -8.68
C VAL A 15 -16.35 -1.69 -8.70
N ALA A 16 -17.13 -1.10 -9.60
CA ALA A 16 -17.30 0.36 -9.66
C ALA A 16 -17.89 0.93 -8.36
N GLY A 17 -18.84 0.24 -7.73
CA GLY A 17 -19.38 0.61 -6.42
C GLY A 17 -18.32 0.61 -5.32
N ILE A 18 -17.51 -0.45 -5.22
CA ILE A 18 -16.41 -0.55 -4.25
C ILE A 18 -15.39 0.59 -4.44
N HIS A 19 -15.03 0.91 -5.67
CA HIS A 19 -14.12 2.02 -5.96
C HIS A 19 -14.71 3.37 -5.53
N GLY A 20 -15.99 3.62 -5.83
CA GLY A 20 -16.66 4.85 -5.41
C GLY A 20 -16.74 5.00 -3.88
N GLU A 21 -17.00 3.91 -3.17
CA GLU A 21 -16.98 3.90 -1.69
C GLU A 21 -15.58 4.16 -1.13
N ALA A 22 -14.54 3.57 -1.71
CA ALA A 22 -13.16 3.79 -1.31
C ALA A 22 -12.71 5.25 -1.53
N GLU A 23 -13.09 5.86 -2.65
CA GLU A 23 -12.83 7.28 -2.91
C GLU A 23 -13.56 8.20 -1.94
N ALA A 24 -14.84 7.90 -1.63
CA ALA A 24 -15.60 8.64 -0.64
C ALA A 24 -14.95 8.56 0.75
N GLU A 25 -14.46 7.39 1.15
CA GLU A 25 -13.79 7.23 2.45
C GLU A 25 -12.44 7.95 2.50
N LEU A 26 -11.67 7.92 1.41
CA LEU A 26 -10.45 8.70 1.29
C LEU A 26 -10.73 10.20 1.40
N ALA A 27 -11.80 10.70 0.78
CA ALA A 27 -12.21 12.10 0.89
C ALA A 27 -12.61 12.48 2.33
N ARG A 28 -13.25 11.56 3.06
CA ARG A 28 -13.69 11.80 4.45
C ARG A 28 -12.54 11.76 5.46
N ARG A 29 -11.63 10.79 5.32
CA ARG A 29 -10.57 10.54 6.32
C ARG A 29 -9.23 11.16 5.96
N GLY A 30 -9.03 11.51 4.69
CA GLY A 30 -7.74 11.86 4.13
C GLY A 30 -6.79 10.66 3.99
N ARG A 31 -5.74 10.82 3.18
CA ARG A 31 -4.62 9.87 3.14
C ARG A 31 -3.77 10.04 4.41
N ARG A 32 -3.49 8.94 5.10
CA ARG A 32 -2.58 8.92 6.26
C ARG A 32 -1.29 8.23 5.87
N ASP A 33 -0.37 9.01 5.32
CA ASP A 33 0.99 8.53 5.08
C ASP A 33 1.82 8.71 6.36
N PRO A 34 2.82 7.85 6.61
CA PRO A 34 3.76 8.10 7.70
C PRO A 34 4.46 9.44 7.48
N THR A 35 4.54 10.23 8.53
CA THR A 35 5.29 11.49 8.53
C THR A 35 6.77 11.22 8.26
N PRO A 36 7.53 12.22 7.79
CA PRO A 36 8.99 12.09 7.65
C PRO A 36 9.68 11.63 8.93
N ALA A 37 9.19 12.05 10.10
CA ALA A 37 9.72 11.64 11.40
C ALA A 37 9.44 10.15 11.72
N GLN A 38 8.29 9.61 11.30
CA GLN A 38 7.99 8.19 11.45
C GLN A 38 8.86 7.34 10.53
N TRP A 39 9.06 7.78 9.28
CA TRP A 39 10.00 7.14 8.36
C TRP A 39 11.44 7.17 8.89
N GLU A 40 11.82 8.28 9.52
CA GLU A 40 13.11 8.41 10.18
C GLU A 40 13.26 7.41 11.34
N ALA A 41 12.28 7.37 12.24
CA ALA A 41 12.30 6.45 13.37
C ALA A 41 12.41 4.99 12.91
N LEU A 42 11.67 4.61 11.88
CA LEU A 42 11.77 3.28 11.29
C LEU A 42 13.17 3.02 10.73
N ARG A 43 13.71 3.95 9.92
CA ARG A 43 15.06 3.83 9.35
C ARG A 43 16.15 3.68 10.42
N GLN A 44 16.01 4.38 11.54
CA GLN A 44 16.92 4.26 12.68
C GLN A 44 16.80 2.89 13.35
N CYS A 45 15.58 2.39 13.53
CA CYS A 45 15.33 1.07 14.10
C CYS A 45 15.91 -0.06 13.22
N GLU A 46 15.65 -0.01 11.91
CA GLU A 46 15.97 -1.10 10.99
C GLU A 46 17.43 -1.10 10.53
N ALA A 47 18.02 0.08 10.33
CA ALA A 47 19.30 0.22 9.66
C ALA A 47 20.26 1.19 10.35
N SER A 48 19.94 1.67 11.57
CA SER A 48 20.70 2.74 12.24
C SER A 48 20.94 3.96 11.34
N GLY A 49 19.96 4.26 10.48
CA GLY A 49 20.08 5.35 9.51
C GLY A 49 20.79 5.01 8.20
N ASN A 50 21.36 3.83 8.02
CA ASN A 50 22.20 3.55 6.85
C ASN A 50 21.37 3.05 5.64
N TYR A 51 21.25 3.89 4.60
CA TYR A 51 20.58 3.51 3.34
C TYR A 51 21.26 2.39 2.56
N LEU A 52 22.55 2.14 2.81
CA LEU A 52 23.37 1.16 2.11
C LEU A 52 23.68 -0.07 2.98
N VAL A 53 22.98 -0.26 4.11
CA VAL A 53 23.26 -1.38 5.00
C VAL A 53 23.10 -2.71 4.27
N ASN A 54 24.09 -3.57 4.46
CA ASN A 54 24.09 -4.96 4.02
C ASN A 54 24.90 -5.74 5.07
N THR A 55 24.21 -6.52 5.88
CA THR A 55 24.81 -7.33 6.96
C THR A 55 25.02 -8.78 6.55
N GLY A 56 24.57 -9.18 5.35
CA GLY A 56 24.58 -10.57 4.90
C GLY A 56 23.41 -11.42 5.45
N ASN A 57 22.37 -10.81 6.03
CA ASN A 57 21.20 -11.50 6.57
C ASN A 57 20.07 -11.73 5.53
N GLY A 58 20.25 -11.30 4.28
CA GLY A 58 19.25 -11.42 3.20
C GLY A 58 18.35 -10.20 2.99
N TYR A 59 18.47 -9.16 3.83
CA TYR A 59 17.70 -7.91 3.73
C TYR A 59 18.60 -6.72 3.46
N TYR A 60 18.10 -5.73 2.72
CA TYR A 60 18.91 -4.63 2.17
C TYR A 60 18.34 -3.25 2.51
N GLY A 61 19.27 -2.31 2.67
CA GLY A 61 18.97 -0.88 2.73
C GLY A 61 18.22 -0.43 3.98
N ALA A 62 17.81 0.85 3.95
CA ALA A 62 17.31 1.60 5.10
C ALA A 62 16.08 1.01 5.80
N TYR A 63 15.33 0.13 5.14
CA TYR A 63 14.07 -0.44 5.64
C TYR A 63 14.07 -1.98 5.63
N GLN A 64 15.23 -2.61 5.43
CA GLN A 64 15.41 -4.05 5.51
C GLN A 64 14.39 -4.85 4.66
N PHE A 65 14.20 -4.46 3.40
CA PHE A 65 13.41 -5.27 2.45
C PHE A 65 14.27 -6.38 1.85
N ASP A 66 13.65 -7.51 1.54
CA ASP A 66 14.18 -8.51 0.62
C ASP A 66 14.05 -8.00 -0.84
N GLN A 67 14.83 -8.57 -1.76
CA GLN A 67 14.75 -8.21 -3.19
C GLN A 67 13.52 -8.80 -3.87
#